data_AF-A0A5R9CNU8-F1
#
_entry.id   AF-A0A5R9CNU8-F1
#
_cell.length_a   1.000
_cell.length_b   1.000
_cell.length_c   1.000
_cell.angle_alpha   90.00
_cell.angle_beta   90.00
_cell.angle_gamma   90.00
#
_symmetry.space_group_name_H-M   'P 1'
#
loop_
_entity.id
_entity.type
_entity.pdbx_description
1 polymer ?
#
loop_
_entity_poly.entity_id
_entity_poly.type
_entity_poly.pdbx_seq_one_letter_code
_entity_poly.pdbx_strand_id
1 'polypeptide(L)'
;MKSEHEIQTEILLALSRHDCTVCRSNAGKIKTDDGRRIMLFPRGWPDITGFEHHSGKMILIEVKNERGKLREDQKRFAKFIKQYPVLYGVCRSVDDALKIIGGK
;
A
#
# COMPACT_ATOMS: atom_id res chain seq x y z
N MET A 1 -18.73 -3.43 -8.74
CA MET A 1 -17.73 -3.44 -7.64
C MET A 1 -16.37 -3.21 -8.27
N LYS A 2 -15.62 -2.19 -7.84
CA LYS A 2 -14.27 -1.93 -8.37
C LYS A 2 -13.30 -3.04 -7.95
N SER A 3 -12.36 -3.37 -8.83
CA SER A 3 -11.25 -4.27 -8.53
C SER A 3 -10.25 -3.61 -7.57
N GLU A 4 -9.45 -4.43 -6.87
CA GLU A 4 -8.34 -3.93 -6.03
C GLU A 4 -7.34 -3.11 -6.86
N HIS A 5 -7.14 -3.49 -8.13
CA HIS A 5 -6.21 -2.79 -9.02
C HIS A 5 -6.73 -1.39 -9.44
N GLU A 6 -8.02 -1.26 -9.74
CA GLU A 6 -8.64 0.03 -10.03
C GLU A 6 -8.57 0.95 -8.81
N ILE A 7 -8.93 0.44 -7.63
CA ILE A 7 -8.85 1.19 -6.36
C ILE A 7 -7.41 1.63 -6.09
N GLN A 8 -6.42 0.75 -6.29
CA GLN A 8 -5.00 1.08 -6.12
C GLN A 8 -4.58 2.24 -7.03
N THR A 9 -5.01 2.21 -8.29
CA THR A 9 -4.69 3.26 -9.28
C THR A 9 -5.31 4.60 -8.88
N GLU A 10 -6.57 4.59 -8.45
CA GLU A 10 -7.26 5.79 -7.97
C GLU A 10 -6.59 6.39 -6.73
N ILE A 11 -6.18 5.55 -5.77
CA ILE A 11 -5.45 5.99 -4.58
C ILE A 11 -4.11 6.63 -4.95
N LEU A 12 -3.34 6.01 -5.86
CA LEU A 12 -2.04 6.57 -6.30
C LEU A 12 -2.21 7.96 -6.93
N LEU A 13 -3.20 8.13 -7.80
CA LEU A 13 -3.50 9.40 -8.44
C LEU A 13 -3.94 10.46 -7.43
N ALA A 14 -4.79 10.08 -6.47
CA ALA A 14 -5.24 10.98 -5.42
C ALA A 14 -4.06 11.41 -4.53
N LEU A 15 -3.30 10.49 -3.96
CA LEU A 15 -2.17 10.82 -3.09
C LEU A 15 -1.13 11.70 -3.81
N SER A 16 -0.86 11.42 -5.09
CA SER A 16 0.06 12.26 -5.90
C SER A 16 -0.43 13.71 -6.07
N ARG A 17 -1.73 13.97 -5.94
CA ARG A 17 -2.31 15.34 -5.96
C ARG A 17 -2.34 16.01 -4.58
N HIS A 18 -2.08 15.27 -3.50
CA HIS A 18 -2.09 15.76 -2.12
C HIS A 18 -0.68 15.72 -1.50
N ASP A 19 0.31 16.30 -2.19
CA ASP A 19 1.69 16.45 -1.70
C ASP A 19 2.30 15.15 -1.13
N CYS A 20 2.09 14.04 -1.84
CA CYS A 20 2.72 12.76 -1.54
C CYS A 20 3.48 12.23 -2.75
N THR A 21 4.57 11.51 -2.51
CA THR A 21 5.24 10.70 -3.53
C THR A 21 5.03 9.24 -3.19
N VAL A 22 4.27 8.54 -4.03
CA VAL A 22 3.88 7.14 -3.81
C VAL A 22 4.08 6.31 -5.08
N CYS A 23 4.34 5.02 -4.91
CA CYS A 23 4.46 4.07 -5.99
C CYS A 23 3.81 2.72 -5.64
N ARG A 24 3.57 1.89 -6.66
CA ARG A 24 3.15 0.51 -6.46
C ARG A 24 4.31 -0.30 -5.91
N SER A 25 4.05 -1.12 -4.90
CA SER A 25 5.00 -2.09 -4.37
C SER A 25 4.55 -3.51 -4.68
N ASN A 26 5.49 -4.35 -5.14
CA ASN A 26 5.25 -5.76 -5.39
C ASN A 26 5.96 -6.60 -4.31
N ALA A 27 5.26 -7.59 -3.76
CA ALA A 27 5.78 -8.46 -2.72
C ALA A 27 6.00 -9.90 -3.23
N GLY A 28 6.93 -10.61 -2.60
CA GLY A 28 7.19 -12.02 -2.87
C GLY A 28 8.35 -12.24 -3.85
N LYS A 29 8.13 -13.12 -4.83
CA LYS A 29 9.19 -13.60 -5.71
C LYS A 29 8.63 -13.81 -7.11
N ILE A 30 9.39 -13.45 -8.13
CA ILE A 30 9.09 -13.77 -9.53
C ILE A 30 10.17 -14.68 -10.10
N LYS A 31 9.78 -15.57 -11.01
CA LYS A 31 10.72 -16.37 -11.81
C LYS A 31 10.71 -15.78 -13.22
N THR A 32 11.87 -15.45 -13.75
CA THR A 32 12.05 -14.95 -15.12
C THR A 32 12.06 -16.11 -16.11
N ASP A 33 11.86 -15.81 -17.39
CA ASP A 33 11.84 -16.81 -18.47
C ASP A 33 13.18 -17.54 -18.61
N ASP A 34 14.29 -16.85 -18.29
CA ASP A 34 15.64 -17.42 -18.23
C ASP A 34 15.95 -18.18 -16.93
N GLY A 35 14.95 -18.39 -16.07
CA GLY A 35 15.04 -19.25 -14.88
C GLY A 35 15.55 -18.56 -13.62
N ARG A 36 15.95 -17.29 -13.66
CA ARG A 36 16.37 -16.54 -12.46
C ARG A 36 15.20 -16.30 -11.52
N ARG A 37 15.52 -16.17 -10.22
CA ARG A 37 14.54 -15.83 -9.16
C ARG A 37 14.82 -14.43 -8.65
N ILE A 38 13.90 -13.51 -8.86
CA ILE A 38 13.98 -12.14 -8.34
C ILE A 38 13.18 -12.08 -7.05
N MET A 39 13.83 -11.63 -5.99
CA MET A 39 13.23 -11.37 -4.69
C MET A 39 12.73 -9.92 -4.67
N LEU A 40 11.45 -9.73 -4.38
CA LEU A 40 10.83 -8.41 -4.25
C LEU A 40 10.70 -8.06 -2.76
N PHE A 41 9.75 -7.21 -2.39
CA PHE A 41 9.47 -6.94 -0.97
C PHE A 41 9.06 -8.21 -0.21
N PRO A 42 9.24 -8.26 1.12
CA PRO A 42 8.78 -9.38 1.94
C PRO A 42 7.28 -9.67 1.72
N ARG A 43 6.89 -10.94 1.84
CA ARG A 43 5.47 -11.31 1.80
C ARG A 43 4.69 -10.55 2.89
N GLY A 44 3.53 -10.02 2.53
CA GLY A 44 2.72 -9.17 3.40
C GLY A 44 3.07 -7.67 3.34
N TRP A 45 4.08 -7.28 2.55
CA TRP A 45 4.34 -5.86 2.29
C TRP A 45 3.14 -5.22 1.57
N PRO A 46 2.75 -3.98 1.95
CA PRO A 46 1.58 -3.31 1.38
C PRO A 46 1.68 -3.01 -0.12
N ASP A 47 0.53 -2.79 -0.77
CA ASP A 47 0.42 -2.60 -2.22
C ASP A 47 0.91 -1.22 -2.70
N ILE A 48 0.89 -0.21 -1.83
CA ILE A 48 1.37 1.15 -2.11
C ILE A 48 2.37 1.56 -1.03
N THR A 49 3.50 2.12 -1.46
CA THR A 49 4.57 2.62 -0.60
C THR A 49 4.97 4.03 -1.02
N GLY A 50 5.31 4.89 -0.06
CA GLY A 50 5.80 6.24 -0.36
C GLY A 50 6.00 7.07 0.89
N PHE A 51 5.88 8.39 0.75
CA PHE A 51 5.95 9.34 1.87
C PHE A 51 5.10 10.59 1.59
N GLU A 52 4.61 11.23 2.66
CA GLU A 52 4.01 12.58 2.57
C GLU A 52 5.11 13.65 2.65
N HIS A 53 4.98 14.74 1.89
CA HIS A 53 6.04 15.75 1.77
C HIS A 53 6.17 16.62 3.02
N HIS A 54 5.08 16.86 3.75
CA HIS A 54 5.07 17.82 4.85
C HIS A 54 5.91 17.36 6.04
N SER A 55 5.76 16.11 6.48
CA SER A 55 6.53 15.57 7.60
C SER A 55 7.58 14.54 7.20
N GLY A 56 7.60 14.12 5.94
CA GLY A 56 8.45 13.03 5.46
C GLY A 56 8.03 11.65 5.98
N LYS A 57 6.89 11.53 6.66
CA LYS A 57 6.40 10.24 7.17
C LYS A 57 6.13 9.27 6.02
N MET A 58 6.59 8.03 6.21
CA MET A 58 6.32 6.95 5.30
C MET A 58 4.82 6.65 5.24
N ILE A 59 4.32 6.38 4.04
CA ILE A 59 2.96 5.92 3.74
C ILE A 59 3.02 4.47 3.29
N LEU A 60 2.18 3.63 3.88
CA LEU A 60 2.04 2.22 3.55
C LEU A 60 0.56 1.84 3.49
N ILE A 61 0.05 1.53 2.29
CA ILE A 61 -1.37 1.22 2.09
C ILE A 61 -1.53 -0.17 1.49
N GLU A 62 -2.32 -0.98 2.16
CA GLU A 62 -2.81 -2.26 1.65
C GLU A 62 -4.21 -2.05 1.05
N VAL A 63 -4.41 -2.43 -0.20
CA VAL A 63 -5.64 -2.13 -0.94
C VAL A 63 -6.54 -3.35 -0.92
N LYS A 64 -7.81 -3.19 -0.56
CA LYS A 64 -8.82 -4.25 -0.62
C LYS A 64 -10.07 -3.73 -1.32
N ASN A 65 -10.75 -4.55 -2.12
CA ASN A 65 -12.08 -4.18 -2.62
C ASN A 65 -13.11 -4.41 -1.52
N GLU A 66 -14.41 -4.23 -1.76
CA GLU A 66 -15.47 -4.42 -0.76
C GLU A 66 -15.42 -5.78 -0.03
N ARG A 67 -15.02 -6.85 -0.71
CA ARG A 67 -15.00 -8.22 -0.17
C ARG A 67 -13.61 -8.71 0.25
N GLY A 68 -12.56 -7.99 -0.15
CA GLY A 68 -11.17 -8.35 0.09
C GLY A 68 -10.87 -8.48 1.57
N LYS A 69 -10.11 -9.53 1.93
CA LYS A 69 -9.65 -9.78 3.31
C LYS A 69 -8.14 -9.84 3.34
N LEU A 70 -7.56 -9.39 4.45
CA LEU A 70 -6.13 -9.55 4.69
C LEU A 70 -5.78 -11.03 4.79
N ARG A 71 -4.69 -11.41 4.11
CA ARG A 71 -4.02 -12.69 4.31
C ARG A 71 -3.24 -12.68 5.63
N GLU A 72 -2.83 -13.85 6.10
CA GLU A 72 -2.14 -14.00 7.39
C GLU A 72 -0.80 -13.24 7.47
N ASP A 73 -0.05 -13.19 6.36
CA ASP A 73 1.19 -12.41 6.27
C ASP A 73 0.93 -10.90 6.35
N GLN A 74 -0.12 -10.41 5.70
CA GLN A 74 -0.54 -9.01 5.76
C GLN A 74 -1.06 -8.64 7.16
N LYS A 75 -1.79 -9.54 7.85
CA LYS A 75 -2.20 -9.34 9.25
C LYS A 75 -0.98 -9.22 10.18
N ARG A 76 0.03 -10.07 9.99
CA ARG A 76 1.29 -9.99 10.75
C ARG A 76 2.03 -8.68 10.49
N PHE A 77 2.14 -8.27 9.22
CA PHE A 77 2.74 -6.98 8.86
C PHE A 77 1.98 -5.81 9.48
N ALA A 78 0.64 -5.82 9.39
CA ALA A 78 -0.22 -4.81 9.99
C ALA A 78 0.00 -4.66 11.50
N LYS A 79 0.13 -5.79 12.22
CA LYS A 79 0.43 -5.78 13.66
C LYS A 79 1.83 -5.21 13.93
N PHE A 80 2.80 -5.58 13.11
CA PHE A 80 4.18 -5.09 13.24
C PHE A 80 4.27 -3.58 12.97
N ILE A 81 3.75 -3.09 11.86
CA ILE A 81 4.02 -1.71 11.42
C ILE A 81 3.32 -0.66 12.28
N LYS A 82 2.17 -1.00 12.88
CA LYS A 82 1.37 -0.10 13.73
C LYS A 82 2.09 0.40 14.99
N GLN A 83 3.21 -0.22 15.39
CA GLN A 83 4.00 0.23 16.53
C GLN A 83 4.95 1.40 16.20
N TYR A 84 5.07 1.77 14.92
CA TYR A 84 5.96 2.82 14.44
C TYR A 84 5.17 4.05 13.95
N PRO A 85 5.80 5.24 13.87
CA PRO A 85 5.17 6.46 13.38
C PRO A 85 5.04 6.48 11.85
N VAL A 86 4.41 5.45 11.28
CA VAL A 86 4.19 5.27 9.86
C VAL A 86 2.70 5.42 9.55
N LEU A 87 2.37 6.10 8.47
CA LEU A 87 1.00 6.28 7.99
C LEU A 87 0.54 5.00 7.30
N TYR A 88 0.03 4.06 8.09
CA TYR A 88 -0.40 2.74 7.63
C TYR A 88 -1.91 2.54 7.69
N GLY A 89 -2.48 1.92 6.66
CA GLY A 89 -3.87 1.45 6.72
C GLY A 89 -4.27 0.51 5.59
N VAL A 90 -5.46 -0.07 5.76
CA VAL A 90 -6.13 -0.87 4.72
C VAL A 90 -7.19 -0.01 4.07
N CYS A 91 -7.06 0.27 2.79
CA CYS A 91 -7.95 1.17 2.06
C CYS A 91 -8.83 0.42 1.08
N ARG A 92 -10.11 0.81 1.03
CA ARG A 92 -11.09 0.32 0.05
C ARG A 92 -11.57 1.41 -0.90
N SER A 93 -11.09 2.63 -0.73
CA SER A 93 -11.41 3.79 -1.54
C SER A 93 -10.31 4.86 -1.45
N VAL A 94 -10.42 5.88 -2.28
CA VAL A 94 -9.62 7.11 -2.16
C VAL A 94 -9.84 7.80 -0.81
N ASP A 95 -11.08 7.87 -0.34
CA ASP A 95 -11.41 8.53 0.93
C ASP A 95 -10.72 7.88 2.12
N ASP A 96 -10.57 6.56 2.13
CA ASP A 96 -9.81 5.85 3.17
C ASP A 96 -8.33 6.29 3.16
N ALA A 97 -7.74 6.43 1.97
CA ALA A 97 -6.34 6.83 1.84
C ALA A 97 -6.12 8.28 2.25
N LEU A 98 -7.03 9.19 1.90
CA LEU A 98 -6.96 10.60 2.31
C LEU A 98 -7.09 10.74 3.83
N LYS A 99 -7.93 9.94 4.49
CA LYS A 99 -8.02 9.91 5.97
C LYS A 99 -6.69 9.50 6.62
N ILE A 100 -5.94 8.57 6.02
CA ILE A 100 -4.64 8.12 6.56
C ILE A 100 -3.62 9.25 6.56
N ILE A 101 -3.58 10.07 5.52
CA ILE A 101 -2.65 11.22 5.44
C ILE A 101 -3.18 12.47 6.16
N GLY A 102 -4.31 12.36 6.86
CA GLY A 102 -4.87 13.45 7.66
C GLY A 102 -5.79 14.41 6.91
N GLY A 103 -6.29 14.02 5.72
CA GLY A 103 -7.35 14.70 4.99
C GLY A 103 -7.17 16.22 4.89
N LYS A 104 -6.08 16.66 4.27
CA LYS A 104 -5.89 18.07 3.90
C LYS A 104 -6.44 18.33 2.50
#